data_AF-A0A952XWL3-F1
#
_entry.id   AF-A0A952XWL3-F1
#
_cell.length_a   1.000
_cell.length_b   1.000
_cell.length_c   1.000
_cell.angle_alpha   90.00
_cell.angle_beta   90.00
_cell.angle_gamma   90.00
#
_symmetry.space_group_name_H-M   'P 1'
#
loop_
_entity.id
_entity.type
_entity.pdbx_description
1 polymer ?
#
loop_
_entity_poly.entity_id
_entity_poly.type
_entity_poly.pdbx_seq_one_letter_code
_entity_poly.pdbx_strand_id
1 'polypeptide(L)'
;MRLLPAVAVLAALAFPALADEKYDQCVDKGQTDADYRECGYAWIERADAELNAAWKELRKISSEETAKLLLDEQRAWNAYKEKACLFWASGEYGTIGSVLSYPPCFAGVIEARTAELGEYLDSLKDQ
;
A
#
# COMPACT_ATOMS: atom_id res chain seq x y z
N MET A 1 -20.55 -13.41 47.53
CA MET A 1 -19.90 -13.86 46.29
C MET A 1 -20.45 -13.02 45.15
N ARG A 2 -19.79 -11.90 44.82
CA ARG A 2 -20.18 -11.02 43.71
C ARG A 2 -19.30 -11.41 42.51
N LEU A 3 -19.90 -12.02 41.50
CA LEU A 3 -19.23 -12.31 40.22
C LEU A 3 -19.11 -10.99 39.46
N LEU A 4 -17.88 -10.51 39.27
CA LEU A 4 -17.57 -9.43 38.33
C LEU A 4 -17.53 -10.02 36.91
N PRO A 5 -18.19 -9.40 35.91
CA PRO A 5 -18.05 -9.83 34.53
C PRO A 5 -16.64 -9.46 34.04
N ALA A 6 -15.91 -10.44 33.54
CA ALA A 6 -14.67 -10.21 32.82
C ALA A 6 -14.98 -9.45 31.52
N VAL A 7 -14.66 -8.15 31.49
CA VAL A 7 -14.68 -7.36 30.25
C VAL A 7 -13.48 -7.79 29.43
N ALA A 8 -13.71 -8.67 28.44
CA ALA A 8 -12.72 -8.99 27.43
C ALA A 8 -12.50 -7.74 26.55
N VAL A 9 -11.37 -7.05 26.75
CA VAL A 9 -10.92 -5.99 25.86
C VAL A 9 -10.48 -6.66 24.56
N LEU A 10 -11.33 -6.64 23.53
CA LEU A 10 -10.90 -6.90 22.16
C LEU A 10 -9.94 -5.77 21.77
N ALA A 11 -8.64 -6.05 21.74
CA ALA A 11 -7.69 -5.19 21.05
C ALA A 11 -8.05 -5.24 19.56
N ALA A 12 -8.63 -4.16 19.04
CA ALA A 12 -8.80 -4.00 17.61
C ALA A 12 -7.40 -4.05 16.98
N LEU A 13 -7.16 -5.04 16.12
CA LEU A 13 -6.03 -5.02 15.18
C LEU A 13 -6.31 -3.89 14.19
N ALA A 14 -6.06 -2.65 14.61
CA ALA A 14 -6.01 -1.53 13.71
C ALA A 14 -4.75 -1.74 12.88
N PHE A 15 -4.93 -2.25 11.65
CA PHE A 15 -3.90 -2.12 10.63
C PHE A 15 -3.58 -0.62 10.57
N PRO A 16 -2.32 -0.21 10.79
CA PRO A 16 -1.98 1.20 10.67
C PRO A 16 -2.41 1.64 9.28
N ALA A 17 -3.28 2.64 9.20
CA ALA A 17 -3.42 3.38 7.97
C ALA A 17 -2.01 3.88 7.66
N LEU A 18 -1.43 3.43 6.55
CA LEU A 18 -0.10 3.85 6.13
C LEU A 18 -0.18 5.35 5.90
N ALA A 19 0.43 6.10 6.81
CA ALA A 19 0.45 7.55 6.80
C ALA A 19 1.76 8.00 6.18
N ASP A 20 1.70 8.69 5.05
CA ASP A 20 2.88 9.28 4.42
C ASP A 20 2.98 10.76 4.82
N GLU A 21 3.95 11.04 5.68
CA GLU A 21 4.17 12.38 6.23
C GLU A 21 4.43 13.44 5.13
N LYS A 22 5.04 13.04 4.00
CA LYS A 22 5.31 13.97 2.89
C LYS A 22 4.03 14.33 2.15
N TYR A 23 3.09 13.39 2.03
CA TYR A 23 1.77 13.61 1.47
C TYR A 23 1.00 14.57 2.37
N ASP A 24 0.94 14.31 3.68
CA ASP A 24 0.24 15.18 4.64
C ASP A 24 0.79 16.62 4.58
N GLN A 25 2.11 16.78 4.66
CA GLN A 25 2.76 18.10 4.55
C GLN A 25 2.54 18.79 3.19
N CYS A 26 2.38 18.01 2.12
CA CYS A 26 2.13 18.53 0.77
C CYS A 26 0.67 19.01 0.65
N VAL A 27 -0.28 18.20 1.10
CA VAL A 27 -1.72 18.53 1.11
C VAL A 27 -1.98 19.74 1.99
N ASP A 28 -1.36 19.85 3.17
CA ASP A 28 -1.48 21.01 4.07
C ASP A 28 -1.06 22.33 3.41
N LYS A 29 -0.16 22.28 2.42
CA LYS A 29 0.32 23.46 1.67
C LYS A 29 -0.43 23.68 0.36
N GLY A 30 -1.13 22.67 -0.14
CA GLY A 30 -1.88 22.72 -1.38
C GLY A 30 -3.04 23.71 -1.29
N GLN A 31 -3.37 24.36 -2.41
CA GLN A 31 -4.49 25.31 -2.49
C GLN A 31 -5.48 24.95 -3.59
N THR A 32 -5.07 24.10 -4.52
CA THR A 32 -5.84 23.72 -5.71
C THR A 32 -5.93 22.20 -5.86
N ASP A 33 -6.93 21.74 -6.60
CA ASP A 33 -7.06 20.32 -6.97
C ASP A 33 -5.84 19.79 -7.76
N ALA A 34 -5.07 20.69 -8.41
CA ALA A 34 -3.83 20.32 -9.08
C ALA A 34 -2.74 20.02 -8.05
N ASP A 35 -2.58 20.86 -7.03
CA ASP A 35 -1.59 20.66 -5.96
C ASP A 35 -1.84 19.33 -5.23
N TYR A 36 -3.08 19.09 -4.81
CA TYR A 36 -3.44 17.85 -4.10
C TYR A 36 -3.22 16.60 -4.96
N ARG A 37 -3.50 16.70 -6.26
CA ARG A 37 -3.26 15.62 -7.22
C ARG A 37 -1.76 15.33 -7.35
N GLU A 38 -0.93 16.36 -7.40
CA GLU A 38 0.54 16.22 -7.41
C GLU A 38 1.04 15.54 -6.13
N CYS A 39 0.55 15.95 -4.96
CA CYS A 39 0.88 15.30 -3.69
C CYS A 39 0.58 13.80 -3.72
N GLY A 40 -0.61 13.43 -4.20
CA GLY A 40 -1.04 12.03 -4.32
C GLY A 40 -0.18 11.22 -5.28
N TYR A 41 0.10 11.74 -6.48
CA TYR A 41 0.96 11.04 -7.44
C TYR A 41 2.40 10.90 -6.96
N ALA A 42 2.94 11.92 -6.28
CA ALA A 42 4.27 11.84 -5.70
C ALA A 42 4.37 10.73 -4.64
N TRP A 43 3.30 10.47 -3.87
CA TRP A 43 3.25 9.33 -2.95
C TRP A 43 3.22 8.00 -3.69
N ILE A 44 2.33 7.85 -4.68
CA ILE A 44 2.27 6.64 -5.52
C ILE A 44 3.63 6.33 -6.15
N GLU A 45 4.33 7.33 -6.68
CA GLU A 45 5.65 7.15 -7.30
C GLU A 45 6.69 6.60 -6.30
N ARG A 46 6.71 7.13 -5.06
CA ARG A 46 7.59 6.62 -4.00
C ARG A 46 7.26 5.18 -3.65
N ALA A 47 5.98 4.87 -3.44
CA ALA A 47 5.53 3.52 -3.12
C ALA A 47 5.90 2.53 -4.24
N ASP A 48 5.70 2.90 -5.51
CA ASP A 48 6.08 2.05 -6.65
C ASP A 48 7.60 1.87 -6.75
N ALA A 49 8.40 2.87 -6.41
CA ALA A 49 9.86 2.74 -6.37
C ALA A 49 10.31 1.73 -5.29
N GLU A 50 9.71 1.78 -4.11
CA GLU A 50 9.98 0.85 -3.00
C GLU A 50 9.57 -0.58 -3.34
N LEU A 51 8.36 -0.77 -3.88
CA LEU A 51 7.89 -2.06 -4.37
C LEU A 51 8.87 -2.68 -5.38
N ASN A 52 9.30 -1.89 -6.36
CA ASN A 52 10.21 -2.36 -7.39
C ASN A 52 11.59 -2.71 -6.84
N ALA A 53 12.07 -1.99 -5.83
CA ALA A 53 13.32 -2.32 -5.15
C ALA A 53 13.21 -3.65 -4.39
N ALA A 54 12.16 -3.83 -3.59
CA ALA A 54 11.90 -5.06 -2.85
C ALA A 54 11.78 -6.28 -3.79
N TRP A 55 11.01 -6.16 -4.88
CA TRP A 55 10.85 -7.24 -5.85
C TRP A 55 12.16 -7.62 -6.54
N LYS A 56 13.00 -6.63 -6.89
CA LYS A 56 14.31 -6.88 -7.52
C LYS A 56 15.26 -7.60 -6.58
N GLU A 57 15.33 -7.20 -5.31
CA GLU A 57 16.18 -7.87 -4.32
C GLU A 57 15.70 -9.31 -4.07
N LEU A 58 14.39 -9.52 -3.91
CA LEU A 58 13.83 -10.85 -3.72
C LEU A 58 14.13 -11.77 -4.93
N ARG A 59 13.95 -11.25 -6.15
CA ARG A 59 14.28 -11.97 -7.37
C ARG A 59 15.77 -12.34 -7.45
N LYS A 60 16.66 -11.44 -7.03
CA LYS A 60 18.11 -11.62 -7.11
C LYS A 60 18.61 -12.76 -6.21
N ILE A 61 18.01 -12.94 -5.04
CA ILE A 61 18.40 -14.00 -4.09
C ILE A 61 17.65 -15.32 -4.31
N SER A 62 16.54 -15.29 -5.04
CA SER A 62 15.72 -16.46 -5.31
C SER A 62 16.40 -17.44 -6.27
N SER A 63 16.10 -18.74 -6.12
CA SER A 63 16.39 -19.74 -7.15
C SER A 63 15.67 -19.41 -8.47
N GLU A 64 16.09 -19.99 -9.60
CA GLU A 64 15.43 -19.74 -10.89
C GLU A 64 13.94 -20.16 -10.87
N GLU A 65 13.63 -21.28 -10.24
CA GLU A 65 12.26 -21.78 -10.08
C GLU A 65 11.41 -20.81 -9.25
N THR A 66 11.89 -20.42 -8.07
CA THR A 66 11.22 -19.45 -7.19
C THR A 66 11.04 -18.09 -7.88
N ALA A 67 12.06 -17.61 -8.59
CA ALA A 67 12.02 -16.34 -9.31
C ALA A 67 11.00 -16.34 -10.46
N LYS A 68 10.71 -17.50 -11.06
CA LYS A 68 9.66 -17.64 -12.07
C LYS A 68 8.27 -17.55 -11.43
N LEU A 69 8.05 -18.27 -10.32
CA LEU A 69 6.79 -18.21 -9.57
C LEU A 69 6.50 -16.79 -9.05
N LEU A 70 7.52 -16.13 -8.48
CA LEU A 70 7.42 -14.75 -8.02
C LEU A 70 7.05 -13.76 -9.15
N LEU A 71 7.57 -13.97 -10.36
CA LEU A 71 7.23 -13.12 -11.50
C LEU A 71 5.76 -13.29 -11.92
N ASP A 72 5.27 -14.51 -11.95
CA ASP A 72 3.88 -14.79 -12.32
C ASP A 72 2.91 -14.25 -11.25
N GLU A 73 3.25 -14.39 -9.97
CA GLU A 73 2.51 -13.77 -8.86
C GLU A 73 2.47 -12.25 -8.99
N GLN A 74 3.63 -11.61 -9.22
CA GLN A 74 3.71 -10.16 -9.35
C GLN A 74 2.90 -9.63 -10.54
N ARG A 75 2.83 -10.38 -11.65
CA ARG A 75 1.99 -10.02 -12.81
C ARG A 75 0.51 -10.07 -12.48
N ALA A 76 0.06 -11.11 -11.78
CA ALA A 76 -1.31 -11.22 -11.32
C ALA A 76 -1.66 -10.08 -10.35
N TRP A 77 -0.75 -9.77 -9.43
CA TRP A 77 -0.91 -8.65 -8.51
C TRP A 77 -0.95 -7.31 -9.24
N ASN A 78 -0.11 -7.07 -10.26
CA ASN A 78 -0.16 -5.83 -11.05
C ASN A 78 -1.53 -5.64 -11.72
N ALA A 79 -2.12 -6.71 -12.26
CA ALA A 79 -3.46 -6.66 -12.85
C ALA A 79 -4.57 -6.38 -11.80
N TYR A 80 -4.37 -6.79 -10.55
CA TYR A 80 -5.21 -6.36 -9.42
C TYR A 80 -4.98 -4.88 -9.09
N LYS A 81 -3.72 -4.45 -8.93
CA LYS A 81 -3.34 -3.06 -8.64
C LYS A 81 -4.01 -2.10 -9.60
N GLU A 82 -3.95 -2.36 -10.91
CA GLU A 82 -4.57 -1.53 -11.96
C GLU A 82 -6.08 -1.30 -11.78
N LYS A 83 -6.76 -2.18 -11.03
CA LYS A 83 -8.20 -2.10 -10.75
C LYS A 83 -8.50 -1.65 -9.32
N ALA A 84 -7.51 -1.64 -8.46
CA ALA A 84 -7.67 -1.28 -7.05
C ALA A 84 -8.05 0.20 -6.93
N CYS A 85 -8.87 0.50 -5.91
CA CYS A 85 -9.24 1.86 -5.54
C CYS A 85 -10.00 2.68 -6.59
N LEU A 86 -10.28 2.16 -7.79
CA LEU A 86 -11.06 2.84 -8.84
C LEU A 86 -12.48 3.23 -8.38
N PHE A 87 -12.97 2.61 -7.30
CA PHE A 87 -14.16 3.04 -6.57
C PHE A 87 -14.12 4.53 -6.22
N TRP A 88 -13.00 5.03 -5.68
CA TRP A 88 -12.80 6.43 -5.32
C TRP A 88 -12.65 7.35 -6.52
N ALA A 89 -12.13 6.82 -7.63
CA ALA A 89 -12.00 7.55 -8.89
C ALA A 89 -13.30 7.55 -9.72
N SER A 90 -14.36 6.89 -9.25
CA SER A 90 -15.66 6.89 -9.92
C SER A 90 -16.34 8.26 -9.84
N GLY A 91 -17.24 8.54 -10.78
CA GLY A 91 -17.98 9.80 -10.80
C GLY A 91 -18.86 10.04 -9.57
N GLU A 92 -19.16 8.99 -8.79
CA GLU A 92 -19.95 9.07 -7.55
C GLU A 92 -19.26 9.92 -6.47
N TYR A 93 -17.93 9.91 -6.42
CA TYR A 93 -17.14 10.61 -5.39
C TYR A 93 -16.59 11.97 -5.86
N GLY A 94 -16.84 12.33 -7.13
CA GLY A 94 -16.42 13.59 -7.72
C GLY A 94 -14.91 13.85 -7.61
N THR A 95 -14.54 15.14 -7.60
CA THR A 95 -13.13 15.53 -7.58
C THR A 95 -12.42 15.10 -6.30
N ILE A 96 -13.08 15.23 -5.14
CA ILE A 96 -12.52 14.83 -3.84
C ILE A 96 -12.12 13.35 -3.86
N GLY A 97 -12.98 12.47 -4.36
CA GLY A 97 -12.66 11.06 -4.51
C GLY A 97 -11.42 10.83 -5.37
N SER A 98 -11.36 11.47 -6.55
CA SER A 98 -10.25 11.28 -7.48
C SER A 98 -8.92 11.88 -7.02
N VAL A 99 -8.95 12.93 -6.19
CA VAL A 99 -7.77 13.74 -5.83
C VAL A 99 -7.25 13.41 -4.42
N LEU A 100 -8.15 13.17 -3.47
CA LEU A 100 -7.80 12.98 -2.06
C LEU A 100 -8.06 11.56 -1.55
N SER A 101 -8.99 10.80 -2.15
CA SER A 101 -9.28 9.43 -1.70
C SER A 101 -8.56 8.36 -2.51
N TYR A 102 -8.49 8.51 -3.84
CA TYR A 102 -7.86 7.53 -4.72
C TYR A 102 -6.36 7.39 -4.48
N PRO A 103 -5.54 8.47 -4.42
CA PRO A 103 -4.10 8.29 -4.32
C PRO A 103 -3.63 7.61 -3.03
N PRO A 104 -4.11 7.99 -1.82
CA PRO A 104 -3.74 7.28 -0.59
C PRO A 104 -4.15 5.81 -0.60
N CYS A 105 -5.34 5.48 -1.14
CA CYS A 105 -5.77 4.10 -1.28
C CYS A 105 -4.83 3.31 -2.20
N PHE A 106 -4.50 3.88 -3.36
CA PHE A 106 -3.66 3.22 -4.36
C PHE A 106 -2.21 3.05 -3.87
N ALA A 107 -1.66 4.07 -3.20
CA ALA A 107 -0.34 3.98 -2.56
C ALA A 107 -0.33 2.90 -1.46
N GLY A 108 -1.35 2.88 -0.59
CA GLY A 108 -1.47 1.85 0.46
C GLY A 108 -1.55 0.42 -0.09
N VAL A 109 -2.18 0.22 -1.25
CA VAL A 109 -2.17 -1.09 -1.95
C VAL A 109 -0.75 -1.49 -2.36
N ILE A 110 0.04 -0.55 -2.89
CA ILE A 110 1.43 -0.78 -3.30
C ILE A 110 2.33 -1.06 -2.09
N GLU A 111 2.18 -0.29 -1.03
CA GLU A 111 2.96 -0.43 0.20
C GLU A 111 2.65 -1.76 0.91
N ALA A 112 1.39 -2.19 0.94
CA ALA A 112 1.01 -3.50 1.47
C ALA A 112 1.73 -4.63 0.74
N ARG A 113 1.80 -4.57 -0.59
CA ARG A 113 2.57 -5.55 -1.37
C ARG A 113 4.06 -5.47 -1.09
N THR A 114 4.59 -4.26 -0.90
CA THR A 114 6.01 -4.08 -0.54
C THR A 114 6.32 -4.77 0.79
N ALA A 115 5.42 -4.68 1.78
CA ALA A 115 5.55 -5.40 3.03
C ALA A 115 5.51 -6.93 2.85
N GLU A 116 4.56 -7.45 2.06
CA GLU A 116 4.49 -8.90 1.73
C GLU A 116 5.81 -9.40 1.10
N LEU A 117 6.38 -8.66 0.16
CA LEU A 117 7.67 -9.01 -0.45
C LEU A 117 8.82 -8.96 0.57
N GLY A 118 8.75 -8.07 1.55
CA GLY A 118 9.68 -8.01 2.68
C GLY A 118 9.64 -9.27 3.53
N GLU A 119 8.45 -9.78 3.83
CA GLU A 119 8.28 -11.04 4.59
C GLU A 119 8.88 -12.24 3.85
N TYR A 120 8.72 -12.30 2.52
CA TYR A 120 9.36 -13.34 1.69
C TYR A 120 10.89 -13.21 1.72
N LEU A 121 11.39 -11.98 1.62
CA LEU A 121 12.82 -11.70 1.63
C LEU A 121 13.47 -12.13 2.95
N ASP A 122 12.84 -11.85 4.08
CA ASP A 122 13.36 -12.25 5.39
C ASP A 122 13.28 -13.76 5.58
N SER A 123 12.17 -14.39 5.15
CA SER A 123 12.03 -15.86 5.16
C SER A 123 13.08 -16.61 4.33
N LEU A 124 13.62 -15.98 3.28
CA LEU A 124 14.72 -16.55 2.48
C LEU A 124 16.10 -16.31 3.10
N LYS A 125 16.31 -15.22 3.85
CA LYS A 125 17.59 -14.96 4.52
C LYS A 125 17.82 -15.87 5.73
N ASP A 126 16.74 -16.33 6.35
CA ASP A 126 16.79 -17.21 7.52
C ASP A 126 17.04 -18.69 7.17
N GLN A 127 17.11 -19.04 5.88
CA GLN A 127 17.45 -20.38 5.37
C GLN A 127 18.96 -20.54 5.11
#